data_AF-A0AAE8M257-F1
#
_entry.id   AF-A0AAE8M257-F1
#
_cell.length_a   1.000
_cell.length_b   1.000
_cell.length_c   1.000
_cell.angle_alpha   90.00
_cell.angle_beta   90.00
_cell.angle_gamma   90.00
#
_symmetry.space_group_name_H-M   'P 1'
#
loop_
_entity.id
_entity.type
_entity.pdbx_description
1 polymer ?
#
loop_
_entity_poly.entity_id
_entity_poly.type
_entity_poly.pdbx_seq_one_letter_code
_entity_poly.pdbx_strand_id
1 'polypeptide(L)'
;MAPPQKDSDIGSRIVFMINLGMKVRNIGIDVCPKMPVNELIREKTIEFCQGIVAEIFEAAGVRKEQARQCYDEMVNRVMNGGFLKATTLANYGGWKIACLPASLLASAIAVVDFRKLRPRSGKVSQAHRDFTRMFGDMNVMQWLPIAIRVFKRTEGRPFVIEIDQEEDTKPMIVPSNACDRPLSSVENAERAPSKSTLPSTPDPTIDNDTLREYAREMKKLGKRLASPERATVKRLRRRISEFADHADKKDQDMRSERNVRGSERKFMLGRKGMKTTVPKAKKPFDVYRHYKALWKSSLNENGTIPESLRELVHHHCDSNQIFHLTEMERDFVPERSAQDEESEYSDS
;
A
#
# COMPACT_ATOMS: atom_id res chain seq x y z
N MET A 1 -28.18 25.74 14.51
CA MET A 1 -27.82 25.18 13.20
C MET A 1 -27.89 23.66 13.30
N ALA A 2 -28.86 23.03 12.64
CA ALA A 2 -28.93 21.57 12.58
C ALA A 2 -27.81 21.04 11.66
N PRO A 3 -27.12 19.94 12.02
CA PRO A 3 -26.10 19.34 11.16
C PRO A 3 -26.73 18.83 9.85
N PRO A 4 -25.97 18.80 8.75
CA PRO A 4 -26.47 18.38 7.45
C PRO A 4 -26.92 16.91 7.46
N GLN A 5 -28.18 16.65 7.11
CA GLN A 5 -28.83 15.32 7.04
C GLN A 5 -28.27 14.34 5.99
N LYS A 6 -27.24 14.73 5.21
CA LYS A 6 -26.79 13.98 4.02
C LYS A 6 -26.17 12.62 4.32
N ASP A 7 -25.51 12.45 5.47
CA ASP A 7 -24.79 11.21 5.78
C ASP A 7 -25.73 10.05 6.14
N SER A 8 -26.96 10.36 6.60
CA SER A 8 -27.97 9.35 6.92
C SER A 8 -28.47 8.62 5.67
N ASP A 9 -28.54 9.32 4.54
CA ASP A 9 -29.16 8.80 3.31
C ASP A 9 -28.26 7.75 2.62
N ILE A 10 -26.94 7.96 2.65
CA ILE A 10 -25.99 7.05 2.00
C ILE A 10 -25.91 5.71 2.76
N GLY A 11 -25.90 5.74 4.09
CA GLY A 11 -25.86 4.53 4.91
C GLY A 11 -27.07 3.63 4.67
N SER A 12 -28.28 4.20 4.68
CA SER A 12 -29.51 3.46 4.42
C SER A 12 -29.57 2.91 2.99
N ARG A 13 -29.05 3.65 2.00
CA ARG A 13 -28.93 3.15 0.63
C ARG A 13 -28.02 1.93 0.52
N ILE A 14 -26.87 1.92 1.20
CA ILE A 14 -25.99 0.75 1.19
C ILE A 14 -26.65 -0.46 1.87
N VAL A 15 -27.30 -0.25 3.01
CA VAL A 15 -28.07 -1.32 3.68
C VAL A 15 -29.13 -1.89 2.77
N PHE A 16 -29.89 -1.03 2.08
CA PHE A 16 -30.87 -1.45 1.09
C PHE A 16 -30.23 -2.30 -0.02
N MET A 17 -29.10 -1.87 -0.57
CA MET A 17 -28.38 -2.64 -1.60
C MET A 17 -27.85 -3.98 -1.08
N ILE A 18 -27.34 -4.05 0.15
CA ILE A 18 -26.92 -5.33 0.77
C ILE A 18 -28.12 -6.26 0.93
N ASN A 19 -29.26 -5.74 1.39
CA ASN A 19 -30.50 -6.51 1.51
C ASN A 19 -31.02 -7.02 0.15
N LEU A 20 -30.70 -6.32 -0.95
CA LEU A 20 -30.96 -6.76 -2.33
C LEU A 20 -29.91 -7.74 -2.89
N GLY A 21 -28.86 -8.09 -2.14
CA GLY A 21 -27.83 -9.03 -2.59
C GLY A 21 -26.69 -8.39 -3.39
N MET A 22 -26.40 -7.11 -3.19
CA MET A 22 -25.27 -6.43 -3.83
C MET A 22 -23.92 -7.09 -3.45
N LYS A 23 -23.00 -7.12 -4.43
CA LYS A 23 -21.64 -7.67 -4.28
C LYS A 23 -20.73 -6.84 -3.36
N VAL A 24 -19.65 -7.49 -2.94
CA VAL A 24 -18.86 -7.17 -1.74
C VAL A 24 -17.97 -5.93 -1.84
N ARG A 25 -17.63 -5.46 -3.04
CA ARG A 25 -16.54 -4.50 -3.24
C ARG A 25 -16.91 -3.02 -3.04
N ASN A 26 -18.19 -2.69 -2.85
CA ASN A 26 -18.68 -1.31 -2.86
C ASN A 26 -19.10 -0.77 -1.47
N ILE A 27 -18.48 -1.25 -0.39
CA ILE A 27 -18.83 -0.86 1.00
C ILE A 27 -17.73 -0.04 1.71
N GLY A 28 -16.89 0.67 0.96
CA GLY A 28 -15.81 1.49 1.51
C GLY A 28 -16.27 2.54 2.53
N ILE A 29 -15.41 2.86 3.51
CA ILE A 29 -15.70 3.86 4.54
C ILE A 29 -15.84 5.28 4.00
N ASP A 30 -15.16 5.56 2.89
CA ASP A 30 -15.31 6.77 2.10
C ASP A 30 -16.74 6.96 1.58
N VAL A 31 -17.46 5.87 1.31
CA VAL A 31 -18.86 5.91 0.88
C VAL A 31 -19.80 6.01 2.08
N CYS A 32 -19.58 5.22 3.12
CA CYS A 32 -20.43 5.23 4.31
C CYS A 32 -19.55 5.15 5.56
N PRO A 33 -19.32 6.24 6.30
CA PRO A 33 -18.49 6.19 7.50
C PRO A 33 -19.10 5.34 8.63
N LYS A 34 -20.43 5.39 8.78
CA LYS A 34 -21.16 4.73 9.86
C LYS A 34 -22.31 3.91 9.28
N MET A 35 -22.15 2.59 9.24
CA MET A 35 -23.18 1.69 8.71
C MET A 35 -24.34 1.51 9.71
N PRO A 36 -25.61 1.65 9.31
CA PRO A 36 -26.75 1.34 10.16
C PRO A 36 -26.98 -0.18 10.24
N VAL A 37 -26.08 -0.87 10.94
CA VAL A 37 -26.06 -2.35 11.01
C VAL A 37 -27.36 -2.96 11.57
N ASN A 38 -28.14 -2.19 12.34
CA ASN A 38 -29.42 -2.64 12.90
C ASN A 38 -30.54 -2.76 11.86
N GLU A 39 -30.37 -2.16 10.67
CA GLU A 39 -31.34 -2.21 9.56
C GLU A 39 -31.05 -3.36 8.58
N LEU A 40 -29.96 -4.10 8.79
CA LEU A 40 -29.60 -5.23 7.94
C LEU A 40 -30.43 -6.46 8.27
N ILE A 41 -30.95 -7.11 7.24
CA ILE A 41 -31.61 -8.41 7.37
C ILE A 41 -30.53 -9.44 7.71
N ARG A 42 -30.78 -10.28 8.72
CA ARG A 42 -29.76 -11.19 9.27
C ARG A 42 -29.27 -12.18 8.22
N GLU A 43 -30.18 -12.78 7.46
CA GLU A 43 -29.89 -13.76 6.40
C GLU A 43 -29.02 -13.12 5.31
N LYS A 44 -29.35 -11.90 4.90
CA LYS A 44 -28.57 -11.14 3.91
C LYS A 44 -27.22 -10.69 4.43
N THR A 45 -27.12 -10.42 5.72
CA THR A 45 -25.83 -10.14 6.37
C THR A 45 -24.93 -11.38 6.35
N ILE A 46 -25.49 -12.56 6.59
CA ILE A 46 -24.75 -13.83 6.54
C ILE A 46 -24.28 -14.09 5.10
N GLU A 47 -25.16 -14.01 4.10
CA GLU A 47 -24.80 -14.15 2.69
C GLU A 47 -23.70 -13.17 2.29
N PHE A 48 -23.81 -11.90 2.73
CA PHE A 48 -22.81 -10.88 2.49
C PHE A 48 -21.44 -11.22 3.11
N CYS A 49 -21.42 -11.64 4.38
CA CYS A 49 -20.19 -12.05 5.06
C CYS A 49 -19.59 -13.31 4.42
N GLN A 50 -20.42 -14.25 3.97
CA GLN A 50 -19.97 -15.41 3.20
C GLN A 50 -19.32 -14.98 1.88
N GLY A 51 -19.88 -13.99 1.19
CA GLY A 51 -19.26 -13.39 0.00
C GLY A 51 -17.86 -12.83 0.27
N ILE A 52 -17.69 -12.06 1.35
CA ILE A 52 -16.38 -11.55 1.78
C ILE A 52 -15.39 -12.69 1.98
N VAL A 53 -15.77 -13.70 2.78
CA VAL A 53 -14.86 -14.79 3.11
C VAL A 53 -14.54 -15.65 1.89
N ALA A 54 -15.50 -15.84 0.98
CA ALA A 54 -15.27 -16.52 -0.30
C ALA A 54 -14.22 -15.79 -1.15
N GLU A 55 -14.33 -14.47 -1.30
CA GLU A 55 -13.32 -13.68 -2.03
C GLU A 55 -11.94 -13.74 -1.34
N ILE A 56 -11.90 -13.75 -0.01
CA ILE A 56 -10.66 -13.91 0.78
C ILE A 56 -10.02 -15.28 0.53
N PHE A 57 -10.83 -16.36 0.51
CA PHE A 57 -10.38 -17.71 0.21
C PHE A 57 -9.84 -17.84 -1.21
N GLU A 58 -10.56 -17.28 -2.19
CA GLU A 58 -10.16 -17.25 -3.59
C GLU A 58 -8.83 -16.52 -3.77
N ALA A 59 -8.68 -15.34 -3.16
CA ALA A 59 -7.43 -14.57 -3.20
C ALA A 59 -6.26 -15.28 -2.48
N ALA A 60 -6.55 -16.16 -1.52
CA ALA A 60 -5.56 -17.04 -0.89
C ALA A 60 -5.26 -18.32 -1.70
N GLY A 61 -5.97 -18.55 -2.81
CA GLY A 61 -5.84 -19.79 -3.60
C GLY A 61 -6.30 -21.04 -2.84
N VAL A 62 -7.22 -20.91 -1.89
CA VAL A 62 -7.75 -22.03 -1.09
C VAL A 62 -9.20 -22.27 -1.45
N ARG A 63 -9.56 -23.52 -1.78
CA ARG A 63 -10.96 -23.88 -2.02
C ARG A 63 -11.71 -24.03 -0.71
N LYS A 64 -12.96 -23.57 -0.65
CA LYS A 64 -13.83 -23.66 0.54
C LYS A 64 -13.92 -25.08 1.09
N GLU A 65 -14.00 -26.08 0.21
CA GLU A 65 -14.16 -27.49 0.56
C GLU A 65 -12.92 -28.03 1.30
N GLN A 66 -11.74 -27.48 1.03
CA GLN A 66 -10.48 -27.91 1.65
C GLN A 66 -10.38 -27.47 3.12
N ALA A 67 -11.08 -26.40 3.50
CA ALA A 67 -11.00 -25.84 4.85
C ALA A 67 -12.36 -25.33 5.35
N ARG A 68 -13.42 -26.12 5.17
CA ARG A 68 -14.81 -25.75 5.51
C ARG A 68 -14.98 -25.24 6.95
N GLN A 69 -14.38 -25.92 7.93
CA GLN A 69 -14.46 -25.49 9.33
C GLN A 69 -13.81 -24.11 9.55
N CYS A 70 -12.67 -23.84 8.89
CA CYS A 70 -12.00 -22.54 8.94
C CYS A 70 -12.84 -21.46 8.26
N TYR A 71 -13.46 -21.80 7.12
CA TYR A 71 -14.38 -20.92 6.39
C TYR A 71 -15.55 -20.49 7.28
N ASP A 72 -16.24 -21.45 7.90
CA ASP A 72 -17.40 -21.18 8.74
C ASP A 72 -17.01 -20.31 9.96
N GLU A 73 -15.84 -20.58 10.56
CA GLU A 73 -15.31 -19.75 11.66
C GLU A 73 -14.93 -18.33 11.18
N MET A 74 -14.33 -18.18 10.01
CA MET A 74 -14.07 -16.86 9.42
C MET A 74 -15.36 -16.09 9.19
N VAL A 75 -16.41 -16.73 8.64
CA VAL A 75 -17.71 -16.09 8.42
C VAL A 75 -18.31 -15.64 9.73
N ASN A 76 -18.33 -16.51 10.74
CA ASN A 76 -18.80 -16.18 12.09
C ASN A 76 -18.01 -15.03 12.69
N ARG A 77 -16.67 -15.01 12.50
CA ARG A 77 -15.81 -13.96 13.04
C ARG A 77 -15.98 -12.64 12.32
N VAL A 78 -16.13 -12.62 11.00
CA VAL A 78 -16.42 -11.41 10.23
C VAL A 78 -17.78 -10.85 10.67
N MET A 79 -18.83 -11.69 10.70
CA MET A 79 -20.17 -11.29 11.10
C MET A 79 -20.22 -10.68 12.52
N ASN A 80 -19.60 -11.35 13.49
CA ASN A 80 -19.67 -10.95 14.90
C ASN A 80 -18.55 -9.99 15.33
N GLY A 81 -17.47 -9.90 14.57
CA GLY A 81 -16.28 -9.09 14.86
C GLY A 81 -16.48 -7.59 14.67
N GLY A 82 -17.69 -7.16 14.31
CA GLY A 82 -18.05 -5.76 14.22
C GLY A 82 -17.40 -5.02 13.05
N PHE A 83 -16.96 -5.70 12.00
CA PHE A 83 -16.28 -5.04 10.87
C PHE A 83 -17.17 -3.97 10.20
N LEU A 84 -18.48 -4.21 10.07
CA LEU A 84 -19.44 -3.22 9.54
C LEU A 84 -19.61 -2.01 10.48
N LYS A 85 -19.47 -2.22 11.79
CA LYS A 85 -19.57 -1.17 12.81
C LYS A 85 -18.27 -0.37 12.95
N ALA A 86 -17.15 -0.90 12.47
CA ALA A 86 -15.85 -0.27 12.59
C ALA A 86 -15.79 1.00 11.72
N THR A 87 -15.63 2.13 12.39
CA THR A 87 -15.44 3.45 11.76
C THR A 87 -13.96 3.87 11.71
N THR A 88 -13.13 3.23 12.53
CA THR A 88 -11.68 3.44 12.55
C THR A 88 -11.01 2.12 12.87
N LEU A 89 -9.78 1.95 12.40
CA LEU A 89 -8.99 0.77 12.69
C LEU A 89 -8.69 0.63 14.19
N ALA A 90 -8.55 1.74 14.91
CA ALA A 90 -8.37 1.78 16.37
C ALA A 90 -9.54 1.15 17.14
N ASN A 91 -10.76 1.27 16.62
CA ASN A 91 -11.96 0.69 17.25
C ASN A 91 -12.11 -0.80 16.98
N TYR A 92 -11.39 -1.33 15.98
CA TYR A 92 -11.39 -2.75 15.68
C TYR A 92 -10.47 -3.45 16.69
N GLY A 93 -10.96 -4.21 17.66
CA GLY A 93 -10.13 -4.77 18.74
C GLY A 93 -9.26 -5.98 18.35
N GLY A 94 -9.42 -6.51 17.14
CA GLY A 94 -8.96 -7.85 16.75
C GLY A 94 -7.46 -8.02 16.44
N TRP A 95 -6.67 -6.95 16.46
CA TRP A 95 -5.30 -6.94 15.89
C TRP A 95 -4.16 -6.77 16.89
N LYS A 96 -4.44 -6.84 18.19
CA LYS A 96 -3.40 -6.68 19.24
C LYS A 96 -2.53 -7.93 19.45
N ILE A 97 -2.64 -8.94 18.60
CA ILE A 97 -2.03 -10.26 18.79
C ILE A 97 -0.93 -10.44 17.74
N ALA A 98 0.25 -10.88 18.19
CA ALA A 98 1.45 -11.09 17.36
C ALA A 98 1.23 -12.10 16.22
N CYS A 99 0.34 -13.07 16.45
CA CYS A 99 0.04 -14.13 15.51
C CYS A 99 -1.47 -14.30 15.37
N LEU A 100 -2.02 -13.74 14.31
CA LEU A 100 -3.45 -13.77 14.10
C LEU A 100 -3.88 -15.14 13.54
N PRO A 101 -4.79 -15.87 14.22
CA PRO A 101 -5.43 -17.02 13.63
C PRO A 101 -6.22 -16.61 12.39
N ALA A 102 -6.50 -17.57 11.52
CA ALA A 102 -7.10 -17.33 10.22
C ALA A 102 -8.41 -16.50 10.30
N SER A 103 -9.27 -16.77 11.29
CA SER A 103 -10.50 -16.01 11.54
C SER A 103 -10.28 -14.53 11.85
N LEU A 104 -9.21 -14.21 12.60
CA LEU A 104 -8.82 -12.83 12.90
C LEU A 104 -8.16 -12.15 11.70
N LEU A 105 -7.33 -12.87 10.93
CA LEU A 105 -6.76 -12.36 9.68
C LEU A 105 -7.86 -11.99 8.69
N ALA A 106 -8.83 -12.88 8.45
CA ALA A 106 -9.94 -12.63 7.54
C ALA A 106 -10.74 -11.39 7.94
N SER A 107 -10.96 -11.21 9.23
CA SER A 107 -11.69 -10.05 9.73
C SER A 107 -10.87 -8.75 9.62
N ALA A 108 -9.55 -8.81 9.81
CA ALA A 108 -8.67 -7.68 9.57
C ALA A 108 -8.59 -7.31 8.07
N ILE A 109 -8.52 -8.31 7.17
CA ILE A 109 -8.61 -8.12 5.72
C ILE A 109 -9.97 -7.52 5.35
N ALA A 110 -11.09 -8.01 5.91
CA ALA A 110 -12.42 -7.44 5.68
C ALA A 110 -12.47 -5.94 6.03
N VAL A 111 -11.83 -5.55 7.14
CA VAL A 111 -11.75 -4.16 7.59
C VAL A 111 -10.86 -3.30 6.68
N VAL A 112 -9.71 -3.82 6.23
CA VAL A 112 -8.76 -3.03 5.43
C VAL A 112 -9.18 -2.99 3.95
N ASP A 113 -9.52 -4.14 3.36
CA ASP A 113 -9.69 -4.27 1.91
C ASP A 113 -11.12 -4.05 1.46
N PHE A 114 -12.12 -4.41 2.27
CA PHE A 114 -13.52 -4.23 1.91
C PHE A 114 -14.10 -2.97 2.52
N ARG A 115 -13.81 -2.72 3.81
CA ARG A 115 -14.24 -1.49 4.48
C ARG A 115 -13.32 -0.30 4.20
N LYS A 116 -12.16 -0.51 3.56
CA LYS A 116 -11.20 0.54 3.20
C LYS A 116 -10.75 1.37 4.42
N LEU A 117 -10.73 0.77 5.62
CA LEU A 117 -10.25 1.49 6.81
C LEU A 117 -8.75 1.73 6.66
N ARG A 118 -8.36 3.00 6.79
CA ARG A 118 -6.96 3.39 6.79
C ARG A 118 -6.48 3.77 8.19
N PRO A 119 -5.20 3.48 8.50
CA PRO A 119 -4.53 4.06 9.65
C PRO A 119 -4.65 5.59 9.61
N ARG A 120 -5.20 6.22 10.66
CA ARG A 120 -5.25 7.69 10.74
C ARG A 120 -3.81 8.20 10.92
N SER A 121 -3.36 9.12 10.08
CA SER A 121 -1.98 9.65 10.01
C SER A 121 -1.53 10.49 11.23
N GLY A 122 -2.19 10.35 12.38
CA GLY A 122 -1.83 11.00 13.63
C GLY A 122 -0.78 10.20 14.43
N LYS A 123 -0.68 10.45 15.74
CA LYS A 123 0.20 9.69 16.64
C LYS A 123 -0.12 8.18 16.56
N VAL A 124 0.67 7.46 15.77
CA VAL A 124 0.52 6.03 15.54
C VAL A 124 0.96 5.32 16.83
N SER A 125 0.04 4.63 17.51
CA SER A 125 0.40 3.78 18.65
C SER A 125 1.36 2.67 18.18
N GLN A 126 2.16 2.11 19.08
CA GLN A 126 3.10 1.03 18.71
C GLN A 126 2.39 -0.12 18.00
N ALA A 127 1.27 -0.57 18.58
CA ALA A 127 0.46 -1.62 17.96
C ALA A 127 0.10 -1.26 16.50
N HIS A 128 -0.22 0.00 16.23
CA HIS A 128 -0.68 0.43 14.91
C HIS A 128 0.46 0.41 13.88
N ARG A 129 1.70 0.65 14.34
CA ARG A 129 2.91 0.40 13.55
C ARG A 129 3.05 -1.09 13.25
N ASP A 130 2.91 -1.94 14.27
CA ASP A 130 3.03 -3.40 14.11
C ASP A 130 1.99 -3.94 13.11
N PHE A 131 0.75 -3.44 13.18
CA PHE A 131 -0.30 -3.77 12.24
C PHE A 131 0.03 -3.31 10.80
N THR A 132 0.46 -2.06 10.65
CA THR A 132 0.79 -1.51 9.34
C THR A 132 1.99 -2.25 8.74
N ARG A 133 2.97 -2.62 9.56
CA ARG A 133 4.09 -3.49 9.19
C ARG A 133 3.61 -4.85 8.70
N MET A 134 2.68 -5.46 9.42
CA MET A 134 2.12 -6.76 9.04
C MET A 134 1.38 -6.69 7.69
N PHE A 135 0.51 -5.69 7.49
CA PHE A 135 -0.26 -5.55 6.25
C PHE A 135 0.52 -4.96 5.07
N GLY A 136 1.46 -4.06 5.32
CA GLY A 136 2.26 -3.38 4.30
C GLY A 136 3.52 -4.16 3.93
N ASP A 137 4.34 -4.51 4.93
CA ASP A 137 5.66 -5.09 4.69
C ASP A 137 5.61 -6.62 4.60
N MET A 138 4.73 -7.26 5.38
CA MET A 138 4.68 -8.73 5.46
C MET A 138 3.61 -9.38 4.56
N ASN A 139 2.90 -8.58 3.74
CA ASN A 139 1.83 -9.01 2.84
C ASN A 139 0.90 -10.06 3.49
N VAL A 140 -0.01 -9.62 4.35
CA VAL A 140 -0.94 -10.50 5.11
C VAL A 140 -1.60 -11.60 4.27
N MET A 141 -1.87 -11.34 2.98
CA MET A 141 -2.44 -12.33 2.08
C MET A 141 -1.54 -13.55 1.86
N GLN A 142 -0.22 -13.42 1.99
CA GLN A 142 0.72 -14.55 1.92
C GLN A 142 0.67 -15.43 3.19
N TRP A 143 0.36 -14.84 4.34
CA TRP A 143 0.22 -15.57 5.61
C TRP A 143 -1.11 -16.32 5.72
N LEU A 144 -2.15 -15.83 5.05
CA LEU A 144 -3.48 -16.38 5.13
C LEU A 144 -3.57 -17.86 4.71
N PRO A 145 -2.98 -18.32 3.58
CA PRO A 145 -2.94 -19.74 3.23
C PRO A 145 -2.32 -20.61 4.32
N ILE A 146 -1.25 -20.11 4.97
CA ILE A 146 -0.59 -20.82 6.07
C ILE A 146 -1.53 -20.91 7.26
N ALA A 147 -2.11 -19.78 7.68
CA ALA A 147 -3.07 -19.73 8.78
C ALA A 147 -4.28 -20.66 8.57
N ILE A 148 -4.80 -20.73 7.34
CA ILE A 148 -5.89 -21.64 6.98
C ILE A 148 -5.45 -23.11 7.10
N ARG A 149 -4.26 -23.47 6.57
CA ARG A 149 -3.75 -24.85 6.62
C ARG A 149 -3.54 -25.32 8.06
N VAL A 150 -3.07 -24.45 8.94
CA VAL A 150 -2.77 -24.80 10.33
C VAL A 150 -3.98 -24.70 11.26
N PHE A 151 -5.06 -24.08 10.81
CA PHE A 151 -6.28 -23.84 11.59
C PHE A 151 -6.81 -25.09 12.28
N LYS A 152 -6.85 -26.24 11.57
CA LYS A 152 -7.32 -27.51 12.15
C LYS A 152 -6.42 -28.00 13.28
N ARG A 153 -5.10 -27.78 13.18
CA ARG A 153 -4.11 -28.18 14.19
C ARG A 153 -4.13 -27.25 15.40
N THR A 154 -4.40 -25.97 15.19
CA THR A 154 -4.42 -24.96 16.26
C THR A 154 -5.80 -24.73 16.85
N GLU A 155 -6.84 -25.36 16.31
CA GLU A 155 -8.24 -25.13 16.67
C GLU A 155 -8.64 -23.64 16.59
N GLY A 156 -8.06 -22.91 15.63
CA GLY A 156 -8.26 -21.47 15.50
C GLY A 156 -7.60 -20.62 16.59
N ARG A 157 -6.73 -21.19 17.43
CA ARG A 157 -5.94 -20.45 18.41
C ARG A 157 -4.71 -19.80 17.78
N PRO A 158 -4.18 -18.72 18.37
CA PRO A 158 -2.89 -18.13 17.97
C PRO A 158 -1.76 -19.16 17.99
N PHE A 159 -0.80 -19.02 17.06
CA PHE A 159 0.30 -19.96 16.88
C PHE A 159 1.56 -19.22 16.43
N VAL A 160 2.73 -19.72 16.77
CA VAL A 160 4.01 -19.21 16.27
C VAL A 160 4.53 -20.17 15.20
N ILE A 161 5.15 -19.62 14.16
CA ILE A 161 5.91 -20.39 13.19
C ILE A 161 7.38 -20.22 13.53
N GLU A 162 7.98 -21.30 14.00
CA GLU A 162 9.41 -21.40 14.22
C GLU A 162 10.04 -21.96 12.94
N ILE A 163 10.95 -21.18 12.36
CA ILE A 163 11.81 -21.63 11.28
C ILE A 163 13.09 -22.06 11.95
N ASP A 164 13.33 -23.37 12.00
CA ASP A 164 14.61 -23.90 12.46
C ASP A 164 15.69 -23.41 11.48
N GLN A 165 16.70 -22.71 12.01
CA GLN A 165 17.79 -22.17 11.18
C GLN A 165 18.90 -23.20 10.97
N GLU A 166 18.94 -24.28 11.77
CA GLU A 166 20.00 -25.28 11.71
C GLU A 166 19.62 -26.44 10.78
N GLU A 167 18.34 -26.79 10.74
CA GLU A 167 17.81 -27.76 9.80
C GLU A 167 16.84 -27.05 8.85
N ASP A 168 17.21 -26.91 7.57
CA ASP A 168 16.40 -26.37 6.45
C ASP A 168 15.03 -27.09 6.24
N THR A 169 14.61 -27.90 7.20
CA THR A 169 13.49 -28.81 7.13
C THR A 169 12.30 -28.32 7.96
N LYS A 170 11.41 -27.67 7.22
CA LYS A 170 9.96 -27.55 7.46
C LYS A 170 9.56 -26.71 8.68
N PRO A 171 8.83 -25.60 8.48
CA PRO A 171 8.39 -24.73 9.57
C PRO A 171 7.60 -25.50 10.63
N MET A 172 8.00 -25.36 11.89
CA MET A 172 7.31 -25.92 13.03
C MET A 172 6.22 -24.96 13.50
N ILE A 173 5.02 -25.51 13.68
CA ILE A 173 3.88 -24.76 14.19
C ILE A 173 3.72 -25.11 15.66
N VAL A 174 4.00 -24.14 16.51
CA VAL A 174 3.85 -24.28 17.96
C VAL A 174 2.61 -23.50 18.38
N PRO A 175 1.59 -24.16 18.98
CA PRO A 175 0.46 -23.45 19.58
C PRO A 175 0.99 -22.43 20.59
N SER A 176 0.59 -21.17 20.43
CA SER A 176 1.08 -20.12 21.32
C SER A 176 0.27 -20.12 22.60
N ASN A 177 0.80 -20.75 23.65
CA ASN A 177 0.27 -20.60 25.00
C ASN A 177 0.60 -19.21 25.59
N ALA A 178 1.43 -18.41 24.89
CA ALA A 178 2.06 -17.19 25.38
C ALA A 178 1.40 -15.88 24.90
N CYS A 179 0.31 -15.94 24.12
CA CYS A 179 -0.30 -14.76 23.48
C CYS A 179 -0.92 -13.72 24.43
N ASP A 180 -0.92 -13.95 25.74
CA ASP A 180 -1.27 -12.91 26.73
C ASP A 180 -0.11 -11.94 27.01
N ARG A 181 1.11 -12.22 26.53
CA ARG A 181 2.23 -11.28 26.65
C ARG A 181 2.18 -10.22 25.55
N PRO A 182 2.16 -8.92 25.89
CA PRO A 182 2.28 -7.85 24.91
C PRO A 182 3.55 -8.02 24.07
N LEU A 183 3.45 -7.76 22.76
CA LEU A 183 4.55 -7.79 21.77
C LEU A 183 5.86 -7.13 22.28
N SER A 184 5.77 -6.13 23.16
CA SER A 184 6.92 -5.42 23.75
C SER A 184 7.81 -6.26 24.67
N SER A 185 7.43 -7.49 25.02
CA SER A 185 8.16 -8.34 25.97
C SER A 185 8.95 -9.49 25.33
N VAL A 186 8.80 -9.70 24.02
CA VAL A 186 9.50 -10.80 23.31
C VAL A 186 10.89 -10.38 22.81
N GLU A 187 11.19 -9.08 22.69
CA GLU A 187 12.51 -8.59 22.23
C GLU A 187 13.61 -8.57 23.31
N ASN A 188 13.33 -8.91 24.58
CA ASN A 188 14.29 -8.75 25.69
C ASN A 188 14.66 -10.04 26.45
N ALA A 189 14.25 -11.20 25.98
CA ALA A 189 14.54 -12.47 26.66
C ALA A 189 15.46 -13.37 25.82
N GLU A 190 16.68 -12.89 25.54
CA GLU A 190 17.94 -13.65 25.36
C GLU A 190 18.95 -12.81 24.60
N ARG A 191 19.72 -12.00 25.32
CA ARG A 191 21.07 -11.60 24.89
C ARG A 191 21.90 -11.19 26.08
N ALA A 192 22.94 -11.97 26.35
CA ALA A 192 24.05 -11.55 27.19
C ALA A 192 24.65 -10.23 26.64
N PRO A 193 25.20 -9.35 27.51
CA PRO A 193 25.58 -8.01 27.10
C PRO A 193 26.87 -8.03 26.28
N SER A 194 26.75 -7.85 24.96
CA SER A 194 27.85 -7.38 24.11
C SER A 194 27.50 -5.99 23.60
N LYS A 195 28.25 -4.99 24.10
CA LYS A 195 28.20 -3.60 23.64
C LYS A 195 28.61 -3.55 22.16
N SER A 196 27.66 -3.27 21.28
CA SER A 196 27.92 -2.78 19.94
C SER A 196 26.89 -1.72 19.59
N THR A 197 27.27 -0.46 19.72
CA THR A 197 26.53 0.69 19.19
C THR A 197 26.62 0.65 17.67
N LEU A 198 25.51 0.36 16.98
CA LEU A 198 25.39 0.60 15.53
C LEU A 198 24.65 1.92 15.28
N PRO A 199 25.12 2.73 14.31
CA PRO A 199 24.58 4.06 14.04
C PRO A 199 23.30 3.98 13.21
N SER A 200 22.38 4.93 13.47
CA SER A 200 21.21 5.19 12.64
C SER A 200 21.63 5.66 11.24
N THR A 201 21.30 4.89 10.21
CA THR A 201 21.45 5.30 8.80
C THR A 201 20.38 6.35 8.45
N PRO A 202 20.75 7.56 8.00
CA PRO A 202 19.78 8.52 7.45
C PRO A 202 19.29 8.05 6.08
N ASP A 203 18.07 8.47 5.72
CA ASP A 203 17.49 8.26 4.38
C ASP A 203 18.50 8.64 3.29
N PRO A 204 18.73 7.79 2.27
CA PRO A 204 19.70 8.06 1.22
C PRO A 204 19.22 9.26 0.40
N THR A 205 19.84 10.42 0.63
CA THR A 205 19.74 11.55 -0.29
C THR A 205 20.41 11.15 -1.60
N ILE A 206 19.62 10.95 -2.65
CA ILE A 206 20.13 10.66 -3.99
C ILE A 206 20.90 11.89 -4.48
N ASP A 207 22.23 11.76 -4.60
CA ASP A 207 23.08 12.81 -5.14
C ASP A 207 23.11 12.79 -6.67
N ASN A 208 23.62 13.88 -7.27
CA ASN A 208 23.71 14.01 -8.72
C ASN A 208 24.67 12.98 -9.34
N ASP A 209 25.66 12.52 -8.57
CA ASP A 209 26.62 11.50 -9.00
C ASP A 209 25.92 10.14 -9.19
N THR A 210 25.01 9.79 -8.29
CA THR A 210 24.15 8.60 -8.37
C THR A 210 23.26 8.66 -9.62
N LEU A 211 22.68 9.82 -9.95
CA LEU A 211 21.89 9.98 -11.17
C LEU A 211 22.72 9.83 -12.44
N ARG A 212 23.96 10.36 -12.45
CA ARG A 212 24.90 10.20 -13.57
C ARG A 212 25.34 8.74 -13.72
N GLU A 213 25.58 8.04 -12.62
CA GLU A 213 25.90 6.61 -12.62
C GLU A 213 24.74 5.77 -13.15
N TYR A 214 23.52 6.05 -12.69
CA TYR A 214 22.31 5.39 -13.19
C TYR A 214 22.12 5.60 -14.71
N ALA A 215 22.40 6.80 -15.22
CA ALA A 215 22.38 7.07 -16.67
C ALA A 215 23.44 6.24 -17.43
N ARG A 216 24.59 5.93 -16.82
CA ARG A 216 25.60 5.03 -17.40
C ARG A 216 25.14 3.59 -17.42
N GLU A 217 24.51 3.10 -16.35
CA GLU A 217 23.93 1.75 -16.29
C GLU A 217 22.83 1.56 -17.33
N MET A 218 21.92 2.53 -17.45
CA MET A 218 20.90 2.55 -18.51
C MET A 218 21.49 2.54 -19.93
N LYS A 219 22.67 3.16 -20.14
CA LYS A 219 23.39 3.06 -21.41
C LYS A 219 23.90 1.65 -21.68
N LYS A 220 24.32 0.90 -20.66
CA LYS A 220 24.74 -0.50 -20.80
C LYS A 220 23.54 -1.39 -21.10
N LEU A 221 22.44 -1.22 -20.37
CA LEU A 221 21.19 -1.95 -20.59
C LEU A 221 20.61 -1.71 -21.99
N GLY A 222 20.50 -0.45 -22.42
CA GLY A 222 19.94 -0.11 -23.73
C GLY A 222 20.74 -0.64 -24.94
N LYS A 223 21.97 -1.11 -24.77
CA LYS A 223 22.72 -1.80 -25.84
C LYS A 223 22.24 -3.24 -26.07
N ARG A 224 21.61 -3.85 -25.06
CA ARG A 224 21.17 -5.25 -25.06
C ARG A 224 19.71 -5.42 -25.49
N LEU A 225 18.96 -4.32 -25.58
CA LEU A 225 17.52 -4.32 -25.89
C LEU A 225 17.25 -4.22 -27.40
N ALA A 226 16.08 -4.70 -27.81
CA ALA A 226 15.59 -4.60 -29.18
C ALA A 226 15.32 -3.12 -29.58
N SER A 227 15.22 -2.87 -30.89
CA SER A 227 15.12 -1.52 -31.47
C SER A 227 14.09 -0.57 -30.81
N PRO A 228 12.83 -0.97 -30.54
CA PRO A 228 11.86 -0.06 -29.93
C PRO A 228 12.21 0.29 -28.47
N GLU A 229 12.63 -0.68 -27.67
CA GLU A 229 12.98 -0.47 -26.25
C GLU A 229 14.27 0.35 -26.09
N ARG A 230 15.22 0.16 -27.01
CA ARG A 230 16.47 0.94 -27.06
C ARG A 230 16.20 2.43 -27.26
N ALA A 231 15.18 2.80 -28.02
CA ALA A 231 14.80 4.21 -28.21
C ALA A 231 14.24 4.82 -26.91
N THR A 232 13.40 4.07 -26.19
CA THR A 232 12.83 4.49 -24.91
C THR A 232 13.90 4.68 -23.85
N VAL A 233 14.81 3.70 -23.68
CA VAL A 233 15.94 3.81 -22.74
C VAL A 233 16.86 4.98 -23.11
N LYS A 234 17.08 5.25 -24.41
CA LYS A 234 17.88 6.40 -24.86
C LYS A 234 17.21 7.74 -24.49
N ARG A 235 15.89 7.87 -24.63
CA ARG A 235 15.14 9.08 -24.23
C ARG A 235 15.18 9.27 -22.71
N LEU A 236 14.95 8.21 -21.95
CA LEU A 236 14.96 8.28 -20.49
C LEU A 236 16.35 8.63 -19.96
N ARG A 237 17.41 8.01 -20.49
CA ARG A 237 18.81 8.37 -20.18
C ARG A 237 19.09 9.85 -20.42
N ARG A 238 18.63 10.38 -21.55
CA ARG A 238 18.82 11.80 -21.89
C ARG A 238 18.16 12.71 -20.87
N ARG A 239 16.92 12.41 -20.45
CA ARG A 239 16.21 13.18 -19.42
C ARG A 239 16.92 13.15 -18.06
N ILE A 240 17.42 11.98 -17.64
CA ILE A 240 18.16 11.86 -16.37
C ILE A 240 19.46 12.68 -16.42
N SER A 241 20.15 12.68 -17.56
CA SER A 241 21.38 13.47 -17.74
C SER A 241 21.09 14.97 -17.73
N GLU A 242 20.06 15.41 -18.47
CA GLU A 242 19.61 16.81 -18.49
C GLU A 242 19.20 17.31 -17.09
N PHE A 243 18.60 16.43 -16.28
CA PHE A 243 18.23 16.75 -14.91
C PHE A 243 19.47 16.96 -14.01
N ALA A 244 20.46 16.06 -14.09
CA ALA A 244 21.70 16.20 -13.34
C ALA A 244 22.45 17.49 -13.72
N ASP A 245 22.53 17.81 -15.01
CA ASP A 245 23.18 19.04 -15.49
C ASP A 245 22.42 20.30 -15.03
N HIS A 246 21.09 20.27 -15.01
CA HIS A 246 20.28 21.37 -14.49
C HIS A 246 20.44 21.55 -12.97
N ALA A 247 20.58 20.45 -12.22
CA ALA A 247 20.85 20.50 -10.78
C ALA A 247 22.22 21.13 -10.49
N ASP A 248 23.27 20.71 -11.21
CA ASP A 248 24.62 21.26 -11.06
C ASP A 248 24.70 22.74 -11.43
N LYS A 249 24.07 23.14 -12.54
CA LYS A 249 23.99 24.55 -12.94
C LYS A 249 23.33 25.40 -11.85
N LYS A 250 22.24 24.91 -11.26
CA LYS A 250 21.52 25.60 -10.19
C LYS A 250 22.36 25.73 -8.91
N ASP A 251 23.17 24.73 -8.60
CA ASP A 251 24.09 24.78 -7.46
C ASP A 251 25.25 25.75 -7.72
N GLN A 252 25.74 25.84 -8.96
CA GLN A 252 26.71 26.84 -9.37
C GLN A 252 26.16 28.27 -9.29
N ASP A 253 24.90 28.48 -9.73
CA ASP A 253 24.22 29.78 -9.62
C ASP A 253 24.04 30.18 -8.16
N MET A 254 23.61 29.25 -7.29
CA MET A 254 23.47 29.48 -5.85
C MET A 254 24.81 29.80 -5.17
N ARG A 255 25.91 29.16 -5.60
CA ARG A 255 27.26 29.48 -5.10
C ARG A 255 27.71 30.87 -5.56
N SER A 256 27.40 31.24 -6.80
CA SER A 256 27.72 32.55 -7.36
C SER A 256 26.97 33.67 -6.65
N GLU A 257 25.66 33.49 -6.39
CA GLU A 257 24.85 34.44 -5.62
C GLU A 257 25.36 34.64 -4.18
N ARG A 258 25.83 33.57 -3.52
CA ARG A 258 26.44 33.67 -2.18
C ARG A 258 27.72 34.49 -2.18
N ASN A 259 28.56 34.34 -3.21
CA ASN A 259 29.81 35.09 -3.34
C ASN A 259 29.55 36.59 -3.60
N VAL A 260 28.55 36.92 -4.42
CA VAL A 260 28.15 38.33 -4.66
C VAL A 260 27.65 38.99 -3.36
N ARG A 261 26.78 38.32 -2.61
CA ARG A 261 26.27 38.84 -1.32
C ARG A 261 27.33 38.88 -0.21
N GLY A 262 28.34 38.01 -0.26
CA GLY A 262 29.49 38.03 0.63
C GLY A 262 30.40 39.23 0.38
N SER A 263 30.53 39.67 -0.87
CA SER A 263 31.34 40.82 -1.27
C SER A 263 30.67 42.16 -0.92
N GLU A 264 29.35 42.29 -1.10
CA GLU A 264 28.60 43.50 -0.73
C GLU A 264 28.55 43.77 0.78
N ARG A 265 28.66 42.72 1.61
CA ARG A 265 28.71 42.88 3.08
C ARG A 265 29.99 43.53 3.59
N LYS A 266 31.05 43.64 2.79
CA LYS A 266 32.27 44.38 3.17
C LYS A 266 32.17 45.89 2.92
N PHE A 267 31.17 46.38 2.18
CA PHE A 267 31.04 47.79 1.82
C PHE A 267 29.90 48.56 2.52
N MET A 268 29.10 47.92 3.38
CA MET A 268 27.90 48.53 3.97
C MET A 268 27.77 48.28 5.49
N LEU A 269 28.83 48.53 6.26
CA LEU A 269 28.69 48.84 7.69
C LEU A 269 28.21 50.29 7.84
N GLY A 270 26.93 50.53 7.57
CA GLY A 270 26.39 51.88 7.65
C GLY A 270 24.97 52.10 7.17
N ARG A 271 24.02 51.17 7.37
CA ARG A 271 22.60 51.52 7.29
C ARG A 271 21.70 50.53 8.02
N LYS A 272 21.11 51.01 9.13
CA LYS A 272 20.05 50.34 9.88
C LYS A 272 18.80 50.17 9.02
N GLY A 273 18.23 48.97 9.05
CA GLY A 273 16.81 48.73 8.74
C GLY A 273 16.54 48.21 7.34
N MET A 274 16.83 46.93 7.07
CA MET A 274 16.24 46.24 5.93
C MET A 274 15.77 44.85 6.34
N LYS A 275 14.45 44.64 6.24
CA LYS A 275 13.75 43.41 6.61
C LYS A 275 14.27 42.25 5.76
N THR A 276 14.86 41.25 6.41
CA THR A 276 15.32 40.01 5.77
C THR A 276 14.12 39.18 5.32
N THR A 277 13.84 39.14 4.02
CA THR A 277 12.94 38.14 3.43
C THR A 277 13.67 36.79 3.42
N VAL A 278 13.23 35.88 4.28
CA VAL A 278 13.73 34.50 4.35
C VAL A 278 13.50 33.80 3.00
N PRO A 279 14.53 33.19 2.38
CA PRO A 279 14.36 32.43 1.14
C PRO A 279 13.40 31.25 1.39
N LYS A 280 12.31 31.18 0.63
CA LYS A 280 11.36 30.06 0.69
C LYS A 280 12.11 28.76 0.40
N ALA A 281 12.06 27.81 1.33
CA ALA A 281 12.61 26.47 1.16
C ALA A 281 12.06 25.83 -0.13
N LYS A 282 12.96 25.28 -0.97
CA LYS A 282 12.58 24.58 -2.21
C LYS A 282 11.75 23.35 -1.81
N LYS A 283 10.58 23.19 -2.43
CA LYS A 283 9.72 22.03 -2.21
C LYS A 283 10.47 20.75 -2.63
N PRO A 284 10.42 19.67 -1.83
CA PRO A 284 11.02 18.40 -2.20
C PRO A 284 10.44 17.90 -3.54
N PHE A 285 11.29 17.26 -4.33
CA PHE A 285 10.92 16.69 -5.61
C PHE A 285 9.95 15.52 -5.40
N ASP A 286 8.76 15.61 -5.97
CA ASP A 286 7.71 14.60 -5.86
C ASP A 286 7.87 13.58 -6.99
N VAL A 287 8.62 12.51 -6.70
CA VAL A 287 8.92 11.40 -7.61
C VAL A 287 7.64 10.77 -8.15
N TYR A 288 6.63 10.59 -7.30
CA TYR A 288 5.36 9.98 -7.70
C TYR A 288 4.60 10.84 -8.71
N ARG A 289 4.56 12.16 -8.50
CA ARG A 289 3.93 13.07 -9.46
C ARG A 289 4.57 12.99 -10.85
N HIS A 290 5.87 12.76 -10.92
CA HIS A 290 6.59 12.56 -12.18
C HIS A 290 6.18 11.25 -12.85
N TYR A 291 6.17 10.13 -12.11
CA TYR A 291 5.71 8.84 -12.63
C TYR A 291 4.27 8.87 -13.12
N LYS A 292 3.36 9.51 -12.37
CA LYS A 292 1.97 9.70 -12.80
C LYS A 292 1.84 10.44 -14.13
N ALA A 293 2.69 11.43 -14.40
CA ALA A 293 2.69 12.14 -15.66
C ALA A 293 3.22 11.26 -16.82
N LEU A 294 4.32 10.51 -16.59
CA LEU A 294 4.86 9.57 -17.58
C LEU A 294 3.86 8.45 -17.91
N TRP A 295 3.19 7.92 -16.89
CA TRP A 295 2.17 6.88 -17.04
C TRP A 295 1.03 7.33 -17.95
N LYS A 296 0.48 8.53 -17.70
CA LYS A 296 -0.58 9.12 -18.53
C LYS A 296 -0.12 9.37 -19.97
N SER A 297 1.11 9.86 -20.17
CA SER A 297 1.67 10.09 -21.51
C SER A 297 1.77 8.76 -22.28
N SER A 298 2.27 7.70 -21.62
CA SER A 298 2.40 6.37 -22.24
C SER A 298 1.05 5.79 -22.66
N LEU A 299 0.02 5.92 -21.81
CA LEU A 299 -1.34 5.49 -22.15
C LEU A 299 -1.88 6.27 -23.36
N ASN A 300 -1.76 7.60 -23.33
CA ASN A 300 -2.26 8.45 -24.43
C ASN A 300 -1.54 8.19 -25.76
N GLU A 301 -0.23 7.96 -25.74
CA GLU A 301 0.59 7.82 -26.95
C GLU A 301 0.56 6.40 -27.53
N ASN A 302 0.63 5.37 -26.67
CA ASN A 302 0.83 3.99 -27.08
C ASN A 302 -0.35 3.06 -26.78
N GLY A 303 -1.36 3.55 -26.05
CA GLY A 303 -2.47 2.73 -25.53
C GLY A 303 -2.08 1.73 -24.45
N THR A 304 -0.80 1.64 -24.09
CA THR A 304 -0.24 0.65 -23.16
C THR A 304 0.94 1.22 -22.39
N ILE A 305 1.24 0.64 -21.22
CA ILE A 305 2.40 1.01 -20.41
C ILE A 305 3.60 0.10 -20.72
N PRO A 306 4.76 0.67 -21.12
CA PRO A 306 5.99 -0.12 -21.32
C PRO A 306 6.46 -0.80 -20.03
N GLU A 307 6.94 -2.05 -20.12
CA GLU A 307 7.38 -2.83 -18.95
C GLU A 307 8.49 -2.13 -18.16
N SER A 308 9.45 -1.52 -18.84
CA SER A 308 10.49 -0.70 -18.21
C SER A 308 9.96 0.43 -17.32
N LEU A 309 8.79 1.01 -17.64
CA LEU A 309 8.16 2.02 -16.79
C LEU A 309 7.47 1.38 -15.58
N ARG A 310 6.91 0.17 -15.73
CA ARG A 310 6.36 -0.60 -14.60
C ARG A 310 7.44 -0.95 -13.60
N GLU A 311 8.57 -1.48 -14.06
CA GLU A 311 9.71 -1.83 -13.20
C GLU A 311 10.20 -0.62 -12.39
N LEU A 312 10.32 0.55 -13.04
CA LEU A 312 10.72 1.80 -12.38
C LEU A 312 9.71 2.25 -11.32
N VAL A 313 8.41 2.12 -11.61
CA VAL A 313 7.35 2.45 -10.67
C VAL A 313 7.35 1.48 -9.49
N HIS A 314 7.54 0.18 -9.74
CA HIS A 314 7.67 -0.81 -8.67
C HIS A 314 8.88 -0.57 -7.76
N HIS A 315 9.97 -0.01 -8.30
CA HIS A 315 11.16 0.28 -7.52
C HIS A 315 11.06 1.57 -6.70
N HIS A 316 10.34 2.60 -7.18
CA HIS A 316 10.34 3.93 -6.56
C HIS A 316 9.02 4.36 -5.92
N CYS A 317 7.93 3.66 -6.20
CA CYS A 317 6.61 4.00 -5.68
C CYS A 317 6.18 2.99 -4.60
N ASP A 318 5.41 3.46 -3.63
CA ASP A 318 4.78 2.57 -2.65
C ASP A 318 3.59 1.81 -3.27
N SER A 319 3.09 0.78 -2.58
CA SER A 319 1.99 -0.06 -3.07
C SER A 319 0.70 0.73 -3.37
N ASN A 320 0.39 1.82 -2.65
CA ASN A 320 -0.79 2.63 -2.92
C ASN A 320 -0.62 3.46 -4.20
N GLN A 321 0.58 3.99 -4.40
CA GLN A 321 0.95 4.72 -5.61
C GLN A 321 0.92 3.80 -6.84
N ILE A 322 1.48 2.60 -6.73
CA ILE A 322 1.41 1.57 -7.78
C ILE A 322 -0.04 1.24 -8.09
N PHE A 323 -0.85 0.94 -7.07
CA PHE A 323 -2.28 0.65 -7.23
C PHE A 323 -3.03 1.76 -7.98
N HIS A 324 -2.81 3.02 -7.59
CA HIS A 324 -3.44 4.17 -8.26
C HIS A 324 -3.03 4.26 -9.74
N LEU A 325 -1.76 3.99 -10.08
CA LEU A 325 -1.32 4.00 -11.48
C LEU A 325 -1.96 2.87 -12.30
N THR A 326 -2.08 1.67 -11.72
CA THR A 326 -2.75 0.53 -12.34
C THR A 326 -4.24 0.76 -12.57
N GLU A 327 -4.95 1.40 -11.62
CA GLU A 327 -6.36 1.78 -11.82
C GLU A 327 -6.52 2.79 -12.97
N MET A 328 -5.64 3.79 -13.07
CA MET A 328 -5.68 4.73 -14.21
C MET A 328 -5.48 4.03 -15.56
N GLU A 329 -4.68 2.97 -15.60
CA GLU A 329 -4.50 2.17 -16.81
C GLU A 329 -5.77 1.39 -17.14
N ARG A 330 -6.42 0.78 -16.14
CA ARG A 330 -7.69 0.06 -16.33
C ARG A 330 -8.78 0.98 -16.87
N ASP A 331 -8.88 2.20 -16.34
CA ASP A 331 -9.84 3.21 -16.80
C ASP A 331 -9.56 3.69 -18.24
N PHE A 332 -8.32 3.55 -18.71
CA PHE A 332 -7.90 4.02 -20.03
C PHE A 332 -8.16 3.00 -21.13
N VAL A 333 -8.17 1.70 -20.81
CA VAL A 333 -8.53 0.65 -21.77
C VAL A 333 -10.04 0.76 -21.99
N PRO A 334 -10.52 1.27 -23.14
CA PRO A 334 -11.95 1.27 -23.41
C PRO A 334 -12.42 -0.18 -23.50
N GLU A 335 -13.69 -0.47 -23.20
CA GLU A 335 -14.38 -1.73 -23.52
C GLU A 335 -14.42 -1.96 -25.05
N ARG A 336 -13.26 -2.05 -25.70
CA ARG A 336 -13.10 -2.33 -27.14
C ARG A 336 -13.52 -3.76 -27.50
N SER A 337 -13.89 -4.57 -26.53
CA SER A 337 -14.40 -5.92 -26.73
C SER A 337 -15.90 -5.99 -27.03
N ALA A 338 -16.63 -4.87 -27.13
CA ALA A 338 -18.08 -4.90 -27.36
C ALA A 338 -18.54 -4.62 -28.81
N GLN A 339 -17.63 -4.31 -29.75
CA GLN A 339 -18.03 -3.96 -31.13
C GLN A 339 -17.47 -4.87 -32.23
N ASP A 340 -16.58 -5.82 -31.92
CA ASP A 340 -16.03 -6.74 -32.93
C ASP A 340 -16.79 -8.08 -33.04
N GLU A 341 -17.81 -8.33 -32.21
CA GLU A 341 -18.64 -9.56 -32.30
C GLU A 341 -19.96 -9.41 -33.09
N GLU A 342 -20.37 -8.20 -33.50
CA GLU A 342 -21.61 -8.00 -34.27
C GLU A 342 -21.45 -8.08 -35.80
N SER A 343 -20.23 -8.16 -36.34
CA SER A 343 -20.02 -8.18 -37.80
C SER A 343 -19.95 -9.56 -38.44
N GLU A 344 -20.01 -10.67 -37.68
CA GLU A 344 -19.86 -12.03 -38.24
C GLU A 344 -21.19 -12.75 -38.53
N TYR A 345 -22.35 -12.11 -38.29
CA TYR A 345 -23.67 -12.74 -38.46
C TYR A 345 -24.56 -12.18 -39.58
N SER A 346 -24.03 -11.35 -40.49
CA SER A 346 -24.85 -10.73 -41.57
C SER A 346 -24.72 -11.38 -42.96
N ASP A 347 -23.95 -12.44 -43.14
CA ASP A 347 -23.87 -13.18 -44.42
C ASP A 347 -24.14 -14.69 -44.19
N SER A 348 -25.41 -15.07 -44.05
CA SER A 348 -25.91 -16.44 -44.26
C SER A 348 -27.40 -16.45 -44.60
#